data_AF-A0A957N3F9-F1
#
_entry.id   AF-A0A957N3F9-F1
#
_cell.length_a   1.000
_cell.length_b   1.000
_cell.length_c   1.000
_cell.angle_alpha   90.00
_cell.angle_beta   90.00
_cell.angle_gamma   90.00
#
_symmetry.space_group_name_H-M   'P 1'
#
loop_
_entity.id
_entity.type
_entity.pdbx_description
1 polymer ?
#
loop_
_entity_poly.entity_id
_entity_poly.type
_entity_poly.pdbx_seq_one_letter_code
_entity_poly.pdbx_strand_id
1 'polypeptide(L)'
;MDTQQDQERGLRVVVLANQPRNLRHMLHRALTVIPRTPVVIELDNPEMIPDVLDRVPVDWLVATLTAEGELTAPAEEAVDEHPSLGVIGISTDGSHIAVQGPQRDNDNGARTQDSFDEISLSDLILILQDHNE
;
A
#
# COMPACT_ATOMS: atom_id res chain seq x y z
N MET A 1 -21.14 18.62 20.89
CA MET A 1 -19.93 18.29 21.68
C MET A 1 -19.58 16.91 21.20
N ASP A 2 -18.95 16.83 20.03
CA ASP A 2 -18.78 15.56 19.30
C ASP A 2 -17.39 15.56 18.66
N THR A 3 -16.38 15.73 19.51
CA THR A 3 -14.96 15.60 19.16
C THR A 3 -14.42 14.40 19.91
N GLN A 4 -14.88 13.20 19.53
CA GLN A 4 -14.41 11.96 20.15
C GLN A 4 -14.55 10.71 19.26
N GLN A 5 -14.72 10.87 17.94
CA GLN A 5 -14.86 9.73 17.02
C GLN A 5 -13.64 9.45 16.11
N ASP A 6 -12.58 10.27 16.13
CA ASP A 6 -11.43 10.09 15.22
C ASP A 6 -10.18 9.48 15.90
N GLN A 7 -10.29 9.02 17.15
CA GLN A 7 -9.14 8.54 17.94
C GLN A 7 -8.91 7.02 17.90
N GLU A 8 -9.69 6.29 17.09
CA GLU A 8 -9.60 4.83 16.90
C GLU A 8 -9.48 4.41 15.43
N ARG A 9 -8.83 5.19 14.55
CA ARG A 9 -8.27 4.59 13.33
C ARG A 9 -7.12 3.69 13.76
N GLY A 10 -7.41 2.39 13.90
CA GLY A 10 -6.56 1.35 14.45
C GLY A 10 -5.18 1.25 13.80
N LEU A 11 -4.35 0.40 14.38
CA LEU A 11 -3.03 0.04 13.85
C LEU A 11 -3.14 -0.26 12.34
N ARG A 12 -2.52 0.60 11.52
CA ARG A 12 -2.51 0.41 10.06
C ARG A 12 -1.66 -0.79 9.70
N VAL A 13 -2.17 -1.74 8.92
CA VAL A 13 -1.37 -2.89 8.47
C VAL A 13 -0.92 -2.65 7.04
N VAL A 14 0.39 -2.67 6.82
CA VAL A 14 1.02 -2.52 5.50
C VAL A 14 1.69 -3.83 5.14
N VAL A 15 1.29 -4.42 4.03
CA VAL A 15 1.95 -5.61 3.47
C VAL A 15 2.98 -5.18 2.44
N LEU A 16 4.23 -5.59 2.60
CA LEU A 16 5.29 -5.39 1.62
C LEU A 16 5.53 -6.69 0.86
N ALA A 17 4.98 -6.80 -0.35
CA ALA A 17 5.14 -7.94 -1.25
C ALA A 17 6.03 -7.62 -2.46
N ASN A 18 6.72 -6.47 -2.44
CA ASN A 18 7.59 -6.07 -3.55
C ASN A 18 8.82 -7.00 -3.65
N GLN A 19 9.15 -7.46 -4.86
CA GLN A 19 10.19 -8.45 -5.11
C GLN A 19 11.61 -8.00 -4.74
N PRO A 20 12.06 -6.75 -5.00
CA PRO A 20 13.43 -6.36 -4.66
C PRO A 20 13.61 -6.30 -3.14
N ARG A 21 14.27 -7.32 -2.58
CA ARG A 21 14.49 -7.46 -1.12
C ARG A 21 15.11 -6.21 -0.48
N ASN A 22 16.04 -5.56 -1.18
CA ASN A 22 16.69 -4.35 -0.66
C ASN A 22 15.70 -3.19 -0.53
N LEU A 23 14.84 -3.00 -1.54
CA LEU A 23 13.77 -2.00 -1.51
C LEU A 23 12.77 -2.34 -0.40
N ARG A 24 12.37 -3.61 -0.27
CA ARG A 24 11.46 -4.07 0.78
C ARG A 24 11.98 -3.76 2.18
N HIS A 25 13.23 -4.13 2.47
CA HIS A 25 13.86 -3.80 3.76
C HIS A 25 13.99 -2.28 4.00
N MET A 26 14.26 -1.51 2.93
CA MET A 26 14.35 -0.05 3.02
C MET A 26 13.00 0.56 3.38
N LEU A 27 11.93 0.11 2.72
CA LEU A 27 10.55 0.52 3.00
C LEU A 27 10.12 0.11 4.41
N HIS A 28 10.40 -1.13 4.83
CA HIS A 28 10.14 -1.57 6.18
C HIS A 28 10.80 -0.63 7.19
N ARG A 29 12.10 -0.34 7.04
CA ARG A 29 12.80 0.60 7.93
C ARG A 29 12.16 1.99 7.91
N ALA A 30 11.86 2.52 6.73
CA ALA A 30 11.25 3.83 6.58
C ALA A 30 9.86 3.92 7.25
N LEU A 31 9.05 2.86 7.16
CA LEU A 31 7.72 2.82 7.76
C LEU A 31 7.76 2.61 9.27
N THR A 32 8.73 1.84 9.76
CA THR A 32 8.87 1.60 11.21
C THR A 32 9.28 2.81 12.02
N VAL A 33 9.82 3.86 11.39
CA VAL A 33 10.23 5.10 12.09
C VAL A 33 9.14 6.17 12.15
N ILE A 34 7.98 5.95 11.52
CA ILE A 34 6.87 6.91 11.50
C ILE A 34 6.07 6.82 12.80
N PRO A 35 5.69 7.96 13.44
CA PRO A 35 4.78 7.97 14.59
C PRO A 35 3.41 7.35 14.23
N ARG A 36 2.83 6.52 15.12
CA ARG A 36 1.69 5.63 14.82
C ARG A 36 2.06 4.56 13.78
N THR A 37 3.17 3.88 14.08
CA THR A 37 3.83 2.92 13.21
C THR A 37 2.85 1.87 12.69
N PRO A 38 2.72 1.72 11.36
CA PRO A 38 1.95 0.63 10.82
C PRO A 38 2.59 -0.72 11.19
N VAL A 39 1.77 -1.75 11.40
CA VAL A 39 2.25 -3.13 11.43
C VAL A 39 2.69 -3.48 10.03
N VAL A 40 3.99 -3.69 9.84
CA VAL A 40 4.55 -4.04 8.53
C VAL A 40 4.69 -5.55 8.44
N ILE A 41 4.06 -6.17 7.46
CA ILE A 41 4.18 -7.60 7.14
C ILE A 41 4.97 -7.72 5.84
N GLU A 42 6.17 -8.30 5.90
CA GLU A 42 6.94 -8.59 4.68
C GLU A 42 6.57 -9.96 4.12
N LEU A 43 6.28 -10.00 2.83
CA LEU A 43 6.10 -11.22 2.05
C LEU A 43 7.25 -11.35 1.06
N ASP A 44 7.91 -12.50 1.09
CA ASP A 44 8.91 -12.89 0.10
C ASP A 44 8.29 -13.58 -1.12
N ASN A 45 7.05 -14.07 -0.98
CA ASN A 45 6.26 -14.66 -2.04
C ASN A 45 4.93 -13.91 -2.24
N PRO A 46 4.73 -13.20 -3.38
CA PRO A 46 3.47 -12.52 -3.69
C PRO A 46 2.24 -13.43 -3.74
N GLU A 47 2.40 -14.73 -3.99
CA GLU A 47 1.29 -15.69 -3.98
C GLU A 47 0.65 -15.85 -2.59
N MET A 48 1.29 -15.37 -1.53
CA MET A 48 0.74 -15.36 -0.17
C MET A 48 -0.14 -14.15 0.13
N ILE A 49 -0.28 -13.19 -0.80
CA ILE A 49 -1.08 -11.99 -0.58
C ILE A 49 -2.53 -12.35 -0.19
N PRO A 50 -3.27 -13.21 -0.92
CA PRO A 50 -4.66 -13.53 -0.57
C PRO A 50 -4.79 -14.14 0.83
N ASP A 51 -3.92 -15.11 1.16
CA ASP A 51 -3.88 -15.77 2.47
C ASP A 51 -3.70 -14.78 3.64
N VAL A 52 -2.97 -13.68 3.42
CA VAL A 52 -2.72 -12.66 4.44
C VAL A 52 -3.91 -11.71 4.56
N LEU A 53 -4.47 -11.28 3.42
CA LEU A 53 -5.62 -10.38 3.39
C LEU A 53 -6.87 -11.01 4.02
N ASP A 54 -7.04 -12.33 3.88
CA ASP A 54 -8.14 -13.07 4.51
C ASP A 54 -8.03 -13.16 6.05
N ARG A 55 -6.81 -13.05 6.59
CA ARG A 55 -6.52 -13.29 8.01
C ARG A 55 -6.35 -12.00 8.80
N VAL A 56 -5.94 -10.93 8.13
CA VAL A 56 -5.56 -9.67 8.76
C VAL A 56 -6.22 -8.54 7.98
N PRO A 57 -6.89 -7.58 8.65
CA PRO A 57 -7.37 -6.38 7.99
C PRO A 57 -6.17 -5.55 7.54
N VAL A 58 -5.90 -5.53 6.24
CA VAL A 58 -4.79 -4.78 5.62
C VAL A 58 -5.33 -3.51 4.99
N ASP A 59 -4.72 -2.37 5.32
CA ASP A 59 -5.08 -1.07 4.75
C ASP A 59 -4.35 -0.81 3.44
N TRP A 60 -3.07 -1.21 3.38
CA TRP A 60 -2.20 -0.95 2.24
C TRP A 60 -1.38 -2.18 1.85
N LEU A 61 -1.37 -2.46 0.55
CA LEU A 61 -0.46 -3.42 -0.07
C LEU A 61 0.58 -2.67 -0.91
N VAL A 62 1.85 -2.94 -0.67
CA VAL A 62 2.95 -2.49 -1.52
C VAL A 62 3.41 -3.67 -2.39
N ALA A 63 3.16 -3.57 -3.69
CA ALA A 63 3.44 -4.62 -4.66
C ALA A 63 4.49 -4.17 -5.68
N THR A 64 5.08 -5.13 -6.39
CA THR A 64 5.96 -4.83 -7.53
C THR A 64 5.13 -4.64 -8.79
N LEU A 65 5.49 -3.65 -9.59
CA LEU A 65 4.94 -3.47 -10.93
C LEU A 65 5.66 -4.35 -11.95
N THR A 66 4.92 -4.76 -12.99
CA THR A 66 5.47 -5.37 -14.21
C THR A 66 6.32 -4.36 -14.99
N ALA A 67 6.99 -4.82 -16.05
CA ALA A 67 7.77 -3.92 -16.91
C ALA A 67 6.88 -2.90 -17.65
N GLU A 68 5.60 -3.24 -17.81
CA GLU A 68 4.56 -2.43 -18.41
C GLU A 68 3.96 -1.40 -17.44
N GLY A 69 4.37 -1.42 -16.16
CA GLY A 69 3.87 -0.52 -15.13
C GLY A 69 2.54 -0.97 -14.51
N GLU A 70 2.15 -2.24 -14.70
CA GLU A 70 0.91 -2.81 -14.20
C GLU A 70 1.14 -3.59 -12.90
N LEU A 71 0.09 -3.81 -12.10
CA LEU A 71 0.19 -4.68 -10.94
C LEU A 71 0.40 -6.13 -11.39
N THR A 72 1.13 -6.92 -10.60
CA THR A 72 1.17 -8.37 -10.80
C THR A 72 -0.20 -8.99 -10.52
N ALA A 73 -0.55 -10.09 -11.20
CA ALA A 73 -1.84 -10.76 -11.04
C ALA A 73 -2.28 -11.00 -9.58
N PRO A 74 -1.43 -11.47 -8.64
CA PRO A 74 -1.85 -11.63 -7.24
C PRO A 74 -2.21 -10.33 -6.52
N ALA A 75 -1.62 -9.20 -6.95
CA ALA A 75 -1.93 -7.88 -6.39
C ALA A 75 -3.18 -7.29 -7.05
N GLU A 76 -3.41 -7.55 -8.33
CA GLU A 76 -4.64 -7.14 -9.03
C GLU A 76 -5.87 -7.89 -8.48
N GLU A 77 -5.76 -9.21 -8.30
CA GLU A 77 -6.82 -10.02 -7.68
C GLU A 77 -7.16 -9.52 -6.26
N ALA A 78 -6.14 -9.21 -5.46
CA ALA A 78 -6.32 -8.60 -4.14
C ALA A 78 -7.07 -7.26 -4.16
N VAL A 79 -6.85 -6.43 -5.19
CA VAL A 79 -7.57 -5.15 -5.35
C VAL A 79 -9.04 -5.40 -5.65
N ASP A 80 -9.33 -6.36 -6.51
CA ASP A 80 -10.71 -6.68 -6.91
C ASP A 80 -11.50 -7.30 -5.76
N GLU A 81 -10.87 -8.18 -4.98
CA GLU A 81 -11.51 -8.87 -3.85
C GLU A 81 -11.64 -8.00 -2.60
N HIS A 82 -10.77 -7.01 -2.42
CA HIS A 82 -10.76 -6.11 -1.27
C HIS A 82 -10.92 -4.64 -1.71
N PRO A 83 -12.16 -4.15 -1.93
CA PRO A 83 -12.43 -2.77 -2.34
C PRO A 83 -11.85 -1.70 -1.41
N SER A 84 -11.74 -2.00 -0.10
CA SER A 84 -11.16 -1.10 0.90
C SER A 84 -9.63 -1.12 0.98
N LEU A 85 -8.95 -1.96 0.19
CA LEU A 85 -7.50 -2.04 0.15
C LEU A 85 -6.92 -0.93 -0.74
N GLY A 86 -6.02 -0.12 -0.19
CA GLY A 86 -5.14 0.75 -0.97
C GLY A 86 -3.94 -0.04 -1.49
N VAL A 87 -3.48 0.28 -2.69
CA VAL A 87 -2.32 -0.38 -3.30
C VAL A 87 -1.30 0.63 -3.78
N ILE A 88 -0.03 0.32 -3.53
CA ILE A 88 1.11 1.04 -4.07
C ILE A 88 1.94 0.04 -4.88
N GLY A 89 1.89 0.19 -6.20
CA GLY A 89 2.79 -0.49 -7.10
C GLY A 89 4.11 0.27 -7.21
N ILE A 90 5.23 -0.43 -7.10
CA ILE A 90 6.57 0.13 -7.30
C ILE A 90 7.32 -0.69 -8.35
N SER A 91 7.90 -0.02 -9.35
CA SER A 91 8.78 -0.66 -10.33
C SER A 91 10.01 -1.28 -9.66
N THR A 92 10.63 -2.28 -10.29
CA THR A 92 11.77 -3.00 -9.69
C THR A 92 13.00 -2.12 -9.42
N ASP A 93 13.16 -1.04 -10.19
CA ASP A 93 14.19 -0.01 -10.03
C ASP A 93 13.75 1.17 -9.14
N GLY A 94 12.49 1.20 -8.71
CA GLY A 94 11.90 2.25 -7.89
C GLY A 94 11.70 3.59 -8.62
N SER A 95 11.88 3.64 -9.94
CA SER A 95 11.72 4.86 -10.73
C SER A 95 10.26 5.24 -10.98
N HIS A 96 9.34 4.29 -10.88
CA HIS A 96 7.93 4.50 -11.13
C HIS A 96 7.09 3.95 -9.96
N ILE A 97 6.11 4.75 -9.55
CA ILE A 97 5.18 4.41 -8.48
C ILE A 97 3.76 4.68 -8.96
N ALA A 98 2.90 3.69 -8.82
CA ALA A 98 1.47 3.81 -9.04
C ALA A 98 0.74 3.65 -7.71
N VAL A 99 -0.14 4.58 -7.39
CA VAL A 99 -0.95 4.58 -6.16
C VAL A 99 -2.40 4.41 -6.57
N GLN A 100 -3.04 3.40 -6.02
CA GLN A 100 -4.46 3.17 -6.16
C GLN A 100 -5.11 3.24 -4.79
N GLY A 101 -5.92 4.28 -4.57
CA GLY A 101 -6.63 4.48 -3.32
C GLY A 101 -7.70 3.40 -3.09
N PRO A 102 -8.13 3.21 -1.83
CA PRO A 102 -9.28 2.37 -1.53
C PRO A 102 -10.54 2.96 -2.17
N GLN A 103 -11.45 2.10 -2.58
CA GLN A 103 -12.75 2.50 -3.11
C GLN A 103 -13.59 3.06 -1.96
N ARG A 104 -13.95 4.35 -2.05
CA ARG A 104 -14.79 5.02 -1.06
C ARG A 104 -16.25 4.96 -1.51
N ASP A 105 -17.17 4.72 -0.58
CA ASP A 105 -18.62 4.61 -0.84
C ASP A 105 -19.20 5.82 -1.61
N ASN A 106 -18.56 6.98 -1.52
CA ASN A 106 -19.01 8.22 -2.14
C ASN A 106 -18.49 8.45 -3.56
N ASP A 107 -17.50 7.69 -4.04
CA ASP A 107 -16.81 7.93 -5.32
C ASP A 107 -17.46 7.20 -6.52
N ASN A 108 -18.74 6.87 -6.42
CA ASN A 108 -19.50 6.17 -7.48
C ASN A 108 -18.83 4.84 -7.92
N GLY A 109 -18.02 4.25 -7.04
CA GLY A 109 -17.21 3.07 -7.28
C GLY A 109 -15.89 3.28 -8.01
N ALA A 110 -15.51 4.52 -8.33
CA ALA A 110 -14.20 4.81 -8.90
C ALA A 110 -13.12 4.83 -7.81
N ARG A 111 -11.96 4.26 -8.10
CA ARG A 111 -10.76 4.38 -7.25
C ARG A 111 -9.94 5.57 -7.72
N THR A 112 -9.34 6.29 -6.78
CA THR A 112 -8.30 7.28 -7.12
C THR A 112 -7.07 6.53 -7.64
N GLN A 113 -6.51 6.99 -8.75
CA GLN A 113 -5.28 6.45 -9.31
C GLN A 113 -4.32 7.61 -9.59
N ASP A 114 -3.18 7.59 -8.93
CA ASP A 114 -2.10 8.54 -9.10
C ASP A 114 -0.84 7.81 -9.57
N SER A 115 -0.06 8.42 -10.44
CA SER A 115 1.21 7.85 -10.92
C SER A 115 2.31 8.89 -10.79
N PHE A 116 3.48 8.43 -10.39
CA PHE A 116 4.63 9.26 -10.08
C PHE A 116 5.87 8.66 -10.73
N ASP A 117 6.57 9.47 -11.53
CA ASP A 117 7.86 9.15 -12.11
C ASP A 117 8.97 9.87 -11.33
N GLU A 118 10.12 9.22 -11.16
CA GLU A 118 11.33 9.76 -10.52
C GLU A 118 11.11 10.27 -9.08
N ILE A 119 10.17 9.67 -8.38
CA ILE A 119 9.80 10.00 -6.99
C ILE A 119 10.90 9.58 -6.01
N SER A 120 11.27 10.48 -5.09
CA SER A 120 12.19 10.15 -4.02
C SER A 120 11.51 9.29 -2.93
N LEU A 121 12.28 8.51 -2.18
CA LEU A 121 11.76 7.76 -1.03
C LEU A 121 11.05 8.67 -0.01
N SER A 122 11.50 9.92 0.13
CA SER A 122 10.88 10.90 1.02
C SER A 122 9.46 11.25 0.56
N ASP A 123 9.26 11.43 -0.74
CA ASP A 123 7.94 11.74 -1.29
C ASP A 123 7.03 10.52 -1.19
N LEU A 124 7.56 9.30 -1.34
CA LEU A 124 6.80 8.07 -1.13
C LEU A 124 6.28 7.95 0.31
N ILE A 125 7.12 8.31 1.29
CA ILE A 125 6.70 8.35 2.70
C ILE A 125 5.61 9.41 2.89
N LEU A 126 5.71 10.57 2.24
CA LEU A 126 4.69 11.61 2.30
C LEU A 126 3.36 11.16 1.69
N ILE A 127 3.37 10.45 0.55
CA ILE A 127 2.16 9.88 -0.07
C ILE A 127 1.49 8.89 0.89
N LEU A 128 2.28 8.01 1.50
CA LEU A 128 1.79 7.09 2.54
C LEU A 128 1.27 7.82 3.78
N GLN A 129 1.67 9.08 4.01
CA GLN A 129 1.18 9.94 5.10
C GLN A 129 0.01 10.86 4.70
N ASP A 130 -0.17 11.18 3.42
CA ASP A 130 -1.22 12.07 2.91
C ASP A 130 -2.53 11.31 2.71
N HIS A 131 -2.47 10.10 2.14
CA HIS A 131 -3.62 9.19 2.12
C HIS A 131 -3.95 8.59 3.51
N ASN A 132 -3.30 9.12 4.54
CA ASN A 132 -3.41 8.73 5.93
C ASN A 132 -4.33 9.71 6.72
N GLU A 133 -4.80 10.81 6.12
CA GLU A 133 -5.84 11.72 6.63
C GLU A 133 -7.23 11.36 6.06
#